data_AF-A0A4U2Z826-F1
#
_entry.id   AF-A0A4U2Z826-F1
#
_cell.length_a   1.000
_cell.length_b   1.000
_cell.length_c   1.000
_cell.angle_alpha   90.00
_cell.angle_beta   90.00
_cell.angle_gamma   90.00
#
_symmetry.space_group_name_H-M   'P 1'
#
loop_
_entity.id
_entity.type
_entity.pdbx_description
1 polymer ?
#
loop_
_entity_poly.entity_id
_entity_poly.type
_entity_poly.pdbx_seq_one_letter_code
_entity_poly.pdbx_strand_id
1 'polypeptide(L)'
;MSLILRGFLLFILLYLISDIFVMKSNFGISPETLNATLFGDEEAYIDPMNEASFLEFWHTQIFFIMMILLTLSSIFIRVAKKSRAILTNTLMISAILSLISLPLAFYLSSFFVNIYLVTYFLWHLVALYMIVYSFWKLNARSV
;
A
#
# COMPACT_ATOMS: atom_id res chain seq x y z
N MET A 1 -1.91 0.32 27.65
CA MET A 1 -2.12 1.09 26.39
C MET A 1 -0.94 0.98 25.42
N SER A 2 0.31 1.19 25.86
CA SER A 2 1.52 1.02 25.01
C SER A 2 1.62 -0.35 24.30
N LEU A 3 1.35 -1.45 25.02
CA LEU A 3 1.40 -2.80 24.48
C LEU A 3 0.44 -3.01 23.28
N ILE A 4 -0.79 -2.50 23.39
CA ILE A 4 -1.81 -2.59 22.33
C ILE A 4 -1.35 -1.84 21.08
N LEU A 5 -0.79 -0.63 21.23
CA LEU A 5 -0.27 0.16 20.10
C LEU A 5 0.91 -0.54 19.42
N ARG A 6 1.81 -1.16 20.19
CA ARG A 6 2.92 -1.96 19.64
C ARG A 6 2.41 -3.19 18.90
N GLY A 7 1.39 -3.87 19.43
CA GLY A 7 0.72 -4.98 18.76
C GLY A 7 0.12 -4.58 17.42
N PHE A 8 -0.60 -3.45 17.36
CA PHE A 8 -1.12 -2.92 16.09
C PHE A 8 -0.02 -2.53 15.10
N LEU A 9 1.05 -1.88 15.54
CA LEU A 9 2.18 -1.54 14.67
C LEU A 9 2.87 -2.79 14.12
N LEU A 10 2.99 -3.85 14.92
CA LEU A 10 3.54 -5.13 14.46
C LEU A 10 2.61 -5.79 13.44
N PHE A 11 1.30 -5.78 13.69
CA PHE A 11 0.32 -6.31 12.75
C PHE A 11 0.35 -5.57 11.40
N ILE A 12 0.41 -4.24 11.43
CA ILE A 12 0.51 -3.43 10.21
C ILE A 12 1.84 -3.71 9.48
N LEU A 13 2.95 -3.88 10.21
CA LEU A 13 4.23 -4.23 9.60
C LEU A 13 4.17 -5.58 8.87
N LEU A 14 3.60 -6.60 9.53
CA LEU A 14 3.39 -7.92 8.93
C LEU A 14 2.48 -7.85 7.70
N TYR A 15 1.45 -7.01 7.75
CA TYR A 15 0.61 -6.75 6.58
C TYR A 15 1.43 -6.15 5.43
N LEU A 16 2.22 -5.08 5.65
CA LEU A 16 2.96 -4.43 4.55
C LEU A 16 3.90 -5.41 3.84
N ILE A 17 4.53 -6.29 4.62
CA ILE A 17 5.38 -7.35 4.07
C ILE A 17 4.54 -8.33 3.26
N SER A 18 3.40 -8.77 3.81
CA SER A 18 2.49 -9.71 3.16
C SER A 18 1.92 -9.13 1.86
N ASP A 19 1.54 -7.86 1.84
CA ASP A 19 1.01 -7.17 0.66
C ASP A 19 2.02 -7.18 -0.48
N ILE A 20 3.30 -6.89 -0.21
CA ILE A 20 4.37 -6.97 -1.22
C ILE A 20 4.50 -8.39 -1.79
N PHE A 21 4.40 -9.43 -0.95
CA PHE A 21 4.46 -10.81 -1.43
C PHE A 21 3.22 -11.23 -2.24
N VAL A 22 2.03 -10.80 -1.81
CA VAL A 22 0.78 -11.01 -2.54
C VAL A 22 0.83 -10.32 -3.90
N MET A 23 1.29 -9.07 -3.94
CA MET A 23 1.47 -8.34 -5.19
C MET A 23 2.47 -9.03 -6.11
N LYS A 24 3.63 -9.44 -5.58
CA LYS A 24 4.65 -10.14 -6.37
C LYS A 24 4.15 -11.46 -6.96
N SER A 25 3.33 -12.21 -6.22
CA SER A 25 2.87 -13.54 -6.64
C SER A 25 1.64 -13.51 -7.54
N ASN A 26 0.68 -12.62 -7.28
CA ASN A 26 -0.61 -12.64 -7.95
C ASN A 26 -0.80 -11.56 -9.02
N PHE A 27 0.00 -10.48 -9.00
CA PHE A 27 -0.27 -9.31 -9.84
C PHE A 27 0.96 -8.74 -10.57
N GLY A 28 2.15 -8.88 -9.98
CA GLY A 28 3.38 -8.25 -10.45
C GLY A 28 3.77 -7.01 -9.65
N ILE A 29 5.09 -6.76 -9.60
CA ILE A 29 5.70 -5.60 -8.94
C ILE A 29 6.60 -4.80 -9.88
N SER A 30 6.61 -5.15 -11.17
CA SER A 30 7.31 -4.44 -12.23
C SER A 30 6.32 -4.02 -13.31
N PRO A 31 6.62 -2.99 -14.12
CA PRO A 31 5.74 -2.57 -15.20
C PRO A 31 5.40 -3.72 -16.16
N GLU A 32 6.37 -4.56 -16.48
CA GLU A 32 6.22 -5.67 -17.41
C GLU A 32 5.25 -6.72 -16.85
N THR A 33 5.47 -7.14 -15.60
CA THR A 33 4.62 -8.16 -14.95
C THR A 33 3.20 -7.67 -14.69
N LEU A 34 3.03 -6.39 -14.35
CA LEU A 34 1.71 -5.76 -14.22
C LEU A 34 0.98 -5.67 -15.55
N ASN A 35 1.67 -5.25 -16.62
CA ASN A 35 1.05 -5.18 -17.94
C ASN A 35 0.67 -6.57 -18.45
N ALA A 36 1.54 -7.57 -18.28
CA ALA A 36 1.24 -8.95 -18.64
C ALA A 36 0.03 -9.49 -17.86
N THR A 37 -0.12 -9.14 -16.57
CA THR A 37 -1.27 -9.57 -15.78
C THR A 37 -2.56 -8.85 -16.16
N LEU A 38 -2.51 -7.53 -16.36
CA LEU A 38 -3.69 -6.72 -16.67
C LEU A 38 -4.20 -6.94 -18.10
N PHE A 39 -3.28 -7.02 -19.06
CA PHE A 39 -3.59 -7.00 -20.49
C PHE A 39 -3.24 -8.29 -21.22
N GLY A 40 -2.65 -9.27 -20.52
CA GLY A 40 -2.21 -10.52 -21.10
C GLY A 40 -0.83 -10.42 -21.74
N ASP A 41 -0.27 -11.58 -22.05
CA ASP A 41 0.98 -11.73 -22.80
C ASP A 41 0.89 -13.02 -23.63
N GLU A 42 0.81 -12.86 -24.96
CA GLU A 42 0.70 -13.98 -25.89
C GLU A 42 1.96 -14.85 -25.93
N GLU A 43 3.14 -14.24 -25.73
CA GLU A 43 4.42 -14.97 -25.75
C GLU A 43 4.60 -15.81 -24.48
N ALA A 44 4.09 -15.31 -23.36
CA ALA A 44 4.09 -16.01 -22.07
C ALA A 44 2.85 -16.88 -21.82
N TYR A 45 1.90 -16.93 -22.76
CA TYR A 45 0.61 -17.62 -22.64
C TYR A 45 -0.19 -17.18 -21.39
N ILE A 46 -0.17 -15.88 -21.09
CA ILE A 46 -0.89 -15.28 -19.98
C ILE A 46 -2.16 -14.62 -20.52
N ASP A 47 -3.30 -15.11 -20.09
CA ASP A 47 -4.58 -14.48 -20.42
C ASP A 47 -4.77 -13.16 -19.66
N PRO A 48 -5.37 -12.14 -20.29
CA PRO A 48 -5.69 -10.88 -19.62
C PRO A 48 -6.62 -11.12 -18.43
N MET A 49 -6.40 -10.36 -17.35
CA MET A 49 -7.30 -10.37 -16.21
C MET A 49 -8.70 -9.93 -16.62
N ASN A 50 -9.71 -10.75 -16.28
CA ASN A 50 -11.10 -10.39 -16.51
C ASN A 50 -11.57 -9.30 -15.52
N GLU A 51 -12.63 -8.58 -15.90
CA GLU A 51 -13.17 -7.47 -15.12
C GLU A 51 -13.66 -7.88 -13.72
N ALA A 52 -14.27 -9.06 -13.58
CA ALA A 52 -14.78 -9.52 -12.29
C ALA A 52 -13.63 -9.76 -11.28
N SER A 53 -12.57 -10.44 -11.72
CA SER A 53 -11.36 -10.67 -10.93
C SER A 53 -10.64 -9.35 -10.60
N PHE A 54 -10.62 -8.40 -11.54
CA PHE A 54 -10.05 -7.08 -11.31
C PHE A 54 -10.82 -6.31 -10.22
N LEU A 55 -12.15 -6.26 -10.31
CA LEU A 55 -12.99 -5.54 -9.34
C LEU A 55 -12.93 -6.16 -7.94
N GLU A 56 -12.87 -7.50 -7.85
CA GLU A 56 -12.68 -8.21 -6.57
C GLU A 56 -11.33 -7.86 -5.93
N PHE A 57 -10.26 -7.89 -6.72
CA PHE A 57 -8.92 -7.50 -6.27
C PHE A 57 -8.90 -6.04 -5.80
N TRP A 58 -9.45 -5.13 -6.62
CA TRP A 58 -9.48 -3.70 -6.32
C TRP A 58 -10.28 -3.39 -5.05
N HIS A 59 -11.46 -4.02 -4.90
CA HIS A 59 -12.27 -3.90 -3.68
C HIS A 59 -11.52 -4.37 -2.43
N THR A 60 -10.83 -5.51 -2.52
CA THR A 60 -10.03 -6.05 -1.42
C THR A 60 -8.90 -5.10 -1.03
N GLN A 61 -8.20 -4.54 -2.02
CA GLN A 61 -7.15 -3.54 -1.81
C GLN A 61 -7.67 -2.27 -1.13
N ILE A 62 -8.80 -1.73 -1.57
CA ILE A 62 -9.44 -0.55 -0.94
C ILE A 62 -9.68 -0.83 0.55
N PHE A 63 -10.30 -1.96 0.86
CA PHE A 63 -10.66 -2.30 2.24
C PHE A 63 -9.44 -2.34 3.16
N PHE A 64 -8.40 -3.07 2.79
CA PHE A 64 -7.21 -3.20 3.62
C PHE A 64 -6.41 -1.90 3.72
N ILE A 65 -6.21 -1.19 2.61
CA ILE A 65 -5.50 0.09 2.60
C ILE A 65 -6.22 1.09 3.50
N MET A 66 -7.56 1.19 3.44
CA MET A 66 -8.31 2.08 4.33
C MET A 66 -8.09 1.75 5.81
N MET A 67 -8.21 0.47 6.19
CA MET A 67 -7.99 0.07 7.59
C MET A 67 -6.59 0.43 8.09
N ILE A 68 -5.57 0.23 7.25
CA ILE A 68 -4.18 0.49 7.62
C ILE A 68 -3.86 1.96 7.67
N LEU A 69 -4.29 2.72 6.66
CA LEU A 69 -4.06 4.17 6.60
C LEU A 69 -4.66 4.85 7.83
N LEU A 70 -5.91 4.55 8.17
CA LEU A 70 -6.58 5.17 9.30
C LEU A 70 -5.93 4.77 10.64
N THR A 71 -5.62 3.48 10.81
CA THR A 71 -5.01 2.99 12.05
C THR A 71 -3.60 3.54 12.23
N LEU A 72 -2.75 3.44 11.20
CA LEU A 72 -1.36 3.91 11.26
C LEU A 72 -1.29 5.44 11.44
N SER A 73 -2.11 6.20 10.71
CA SER A 73 -2.17 7.65 10.84
C SER A 73 -2.61 8.07 12.24
N SER A 74 -3.63 7.41 12.80
CA SER A 74 -4.11 7.68 14.17
C SER A 74 -3.02 7.44 15.22
N ILE A 75 -2.26 6.34 15.10
CA ILE A 75 -1.14 6.04 15.99
C ILE A 75 -0.02 7.08 15.81
N PHE A 76 0.38 7.34 14.57
CA PHE A 76 1.50 8.22 14.25
C PHE A 76 1.25 9.66 14.70
N ILE A 77 0.06 10.22 14.45
CA ILE A 77 -0.31 11.59 14.86
C ILE A 77 -0.19 11.78 16.38
N ARG A 78 -0.52 10.75 17.18
CA ARG A 78 -0.42 10.80 18.65
C ARG A 78 1.02 10.78 19.14
N VAL A 79 1.92 10.16 18.39
CA VAL A 79 3.31 9.91 18.80
C VAL A 79 4.26 10.98 18.24
N ALA A 80 4.02 11.46 17.03
CA ALA A 80 4.87 12.42 16.33
C ALA A 80 4.63 13.87 16.80
N LYS A 81 5.73 14.59 17.09
CA LYS A 81 5.68 16.01 17.48
C LYS A 81 5.91 16.97 16.31
N LYS A 82 6.76 16.61 15.35
CA LYS A 82 7.12 17.40 14.16
C LYS A 82 6.77 16.62 12.89
N SER A 83 6.47 17.33 11.81
CA SER A 83 6.21 16.76 10.47
C SER A 83 5.02 15.78 10.37
N ARG A 84 4.14 15.72 11.39
CA ARG A 84 2.98 14.80 11.41
C ARG A 84 2.06 14.99 10.21
N ALA A 85 1.77 16.24 9.85
CA ALA A 85 0.83 16.56 8.79
C ALA A 85 1.40 16.19 7.42
N ILE A 86 2.67 16.52 7.17
CA ILE A 86 3.33 16.22 5.89
C ILE A 86 3.37 14.72 5.66
N LEU A 87 3.90 13.94 6.60
CA LEU A 87 4.02 12.49 6.43
C LEU A 87 2.67 11.78 6.33
N THR A 88 1.69 12.19 7.15
CA THR A 88 0.34 11.61 7.08
C THR A 88 -0.33 11.95 5.75
N ASN A 89 -0.23 13.19 5.27
CA ASN A 89 -0.82 13.58 3.99
C ASN A 89 -0.13 12.92 2.82
N THR A 90 1.22 12.82 2.83
CA THR A 90 1.96 12.08 1.81
C THR A 90 1.53 10.63 1.78
N LEU A 91 1.40 9.97 2.94
CA LEU A 91 0.90 8.60 3.04
C LEU A 91 -0.50 8.47 2.43
N MET A 92 -1.45 9.32 2.84
CA MET A 92 -2.83 9.25 2.37
C MET A 92 -2.94 9.52 0.86
N ILE A 93 -2.29 10.58 0.36
CA ILE A 93 -2.35 10.97 -1.05
C ILE A 93 -1.71 9.89 -1.92
N SER A 94 -0.54 9.38 -1.55
CA SER A 94 0.14 8.33 -2.33
C SER A 94 -0.68 7.03 -2.38
N ALA A 95 -1.28 6.62 -1.26
CA ALA A 95 -2.11 5.42 -1.23
C ALA A 95 -3.42 5.57 -2.02
N ILE A 96 -4.11 6.72 -1.91
CA ILE A 96 -5.31 7.02 -2.71
C ILE A 96 -4.96 7.07 -4.20
N LEU A 97 -3.84 7.71 -4.56
CA LEU A 97 -3.39 7.80 -5.95
C LEU A 97 -3.04 6.42 -6.52
N SER A 98 -2.47 5.51 -5.70
CA SER A 98 -2.28 4.11 -6.06
C SER A 98 -3.63 3.42 -6.33
N LEU A 99 -4.62 3.58 -5.44
CA LEU A 99 -5.95 2.98 -5.62
C LEU A 99 -6.70 3.49 -6.85
N ILE A 100 -6.52 4.76 -7.24
CA ILE A 100 -7.18 5.36 -8.41
C ILE A 100 -6.43 5.05 -9.71
N SER A 101 -5.10 5.00 -9.67
CA SER A 101 -4.30 4.74 -10.88
C SER A 101 -4.52 3.33 -11.42
N LEU A 102 -4.80 2.34 -10.57
CA LEU A 102 -5.05 0.98 -11.02
C LEU A 102 -6.31 0.81 -11.92
N PRO A 103 -7.50 1.29 -11.56
CA PRO A 103 -8.66 1.25 -12.46
C PRO A 103 -8.47 2.16 -13.68
N LEU A 104 -7.76 3.28 -13.56
CA LEU A 104 -7.39 4.07 -14.74
C LEU A 104 -6.46 3.29 -15.68
N ALA A 105 -5.59 2.44 -15.14
CA ALA A 105 -4.77 1.55 -15.95
C ALA A 105 -5.64 0.54 -16.70
N PHE A 106 -6.55 -0.13 -15.98
CA PHE A 106 -7.41 -1.17 -16.53
C PHE A 106 -8.36 -0.65 -17.62
N TYR A 107 -9.01 0.51 -17.41
CA TYR A 107 -10.05 1.01 -18.31
C TYR A 107 -9.59 2.06 -19.33
N LEU A 108 -8.52 2.81 -19.07
CA LEU A 108 -8.11 3.94 -19.93
C LEU A 108 -6.77 3.70 -20.64
N SER A 109 -5.69 3.43 -19.91
CA SER A 109 -4.35 3.36 -20.51
C SER A 109 -3.29 2.71 -19.62
N SER A 110 -2.43 1.87 -20.20
CA SER A 110 -1.26 1.28 -19.54
C SER A 110 -0.27 2.30 -18.96
N PHE A 111 -0.31 3.57 -19.38
CA PHE A 111 0.47 4.65 -18.78
C PHE A 111 0.29 4.73 -17.26
N PHE A 112 -0.93 4.51 -16.77
CA PHE A 112 -1.25 4.59 -15.34
C PHE A 112 -0.62 3.46 -14.51
N VAL A 113 -0.13 2.38 -15.13
CA VAL A 113 0.63 1.31 -14.43
C VAL A 113 1.89 1.88 -13.77
N ASN A 114 2.57 2.81 -14.45
CA ASN A 114 3.78 3.44 -13.89
C ASN A 114 3.44 4.34 -12.70
N ILE A 115 2.33 5.08 -12.79
CA ILE A 115 1.83 5.91 -11.67
C ILE A 115 1.47 5.02 -10.49
N TYR A 116 0.77 3.91 -10.75
CA TYR A 116 0.42 2.90 -9.75
C TYR A 116 1.67 2.39 -9.03
N LEU A 117 2.69 1.95 -9.76
CA LEU A 117 3.91 1.41 -9.17
C LEU A 117 4.66 2.42 -8.31
N VAL A 118 4.88 3.63 -8.82
CA VAL A 118 5.60 4.67 -8.07
C VAL A 118 4.84 5.00 -6.78
N THR A 119 3.53 5.17 -6.87
CA THR A 119 2.71 5.53 -5.71
C THR A 119 2.56 4.37 -4.74
N TYR A 120 2.47 3.13 -5.23
CA TYR A 120 2.46 1.89 -4.46
C TYR A 120 3.69 1.79 -3.55
N PHE A 121 4.89 1.88 -4.13
CA PHE A 121 6.13 1.83 -3.34
C PHE A 121 6.30 3.06 -2.44
N LEU A 122 5.89 4.24 -2.89
CA LEU A 122 5.99 5.46 -2.09
C LEU A 122 5.17 5.35 -0.80
N TRP A 123 3.91 4.91 -0.88
CA TRP A 123 3.07 4.80 0.31
C TRP A 123 3.60 3.71 1.27
N HIS A 124 4.10 2.59 0.74
CA HIS A 124 4.76 1.54 1.53
C HIS A 124 5.97 2.05 2.30
N LEU A 125 6.86 2.81 1.64
CA LEU A 125 8.06 3.36 2.27
C LEU A 125 7.71 4.37 3.38
N VAL A 126 6.74 5.23 3.12
CA VAL A 126 6.25 6.19 4.13
C VAL A 126 5.60 5.46 5.30
N ALA A 127 4.80 4.43 5.04
CA ALA A 127 4.16 3.62 6.08
C ALA A 127 5.21 2.92 6.95
N LEU A 128 6.22 2.29 6.32
CA LEU A 128 7.32 1.64 7.03
C LEU A 128 8.07 2.64 7.92
N TYR A 129 8.39 3.83 7.39
CA TYR A 129 9.01 4.89 8.18
C TYR A 129 8.14 5.28 9.40
N MET A 130 6.84 5.49 9.21
CA MET A 130 5.91 5.85 10.28
C MET A 130 5.81 4.76 11.34
N ILE A 131 5.88 3.49 10.95
CA ILE A 131 5.89 2.34 11.87
C ILE A 131 7.16 2.32 12.71
N VAL A 132 8.34 2.37 12.07
CA VAL A 132 9.64 2.35 12.75
C VAL A 132 9.78 3.54 13.70
N TYR A 133 9.40 4.73 13.26
CA TYR A 133 9.39 5.93 14.09
C TYR A 133 8.47 5.78 15.31
N SER A 134 7.24 5.29 15.08
CA SER A 134 6.27 5.07 16.15
C SER A 134 6.77 4.06 17.18
N PHE A 135 7.38 2.94 16.72
CA PHE A 135 7.99 1.95 17.60
C PHE A 135 9.10 2.54 18.46
N TRP A 136 10.05 3.25 17.84
CA TRP A 136 11.17 3.84 18.57
C TRP A 136 10.68 4.83 19.63
N LYS A 137 9.72 5.69 19.28
CA LYS A 137 9.22 6.71 20.21
C LYS A 137 8.39 6.12 21.35
N LEU A 138 7.64 5.04 21.10
CA LEU A 138 6.91 4.31 22.14
C LEU A 138 7.84 3.54 23.09
N ASN A 139 9.04 3.12 22.63
CA ASN A 139 10.08 2.54 23.50
C ASN A 139 10.81 3.61 24.31
N ALA A 140 11.19 4.73 23.68
CA ALA A 140 11.92 5.81 24.35
C ALA A 140 11.11 6.56 25.42
N ARG A 141 9.78 6.42 25.43
CA ARG A 141 8.88 6.96 26.48
C ARG A 141 8.51 5.95 27.56
N SER A 142 8.87 4.67 27.42
CA SER A 142 8.57 3.62 28.41
C SER A 142 9.71 3.40 29.40
N VAL A 143 10.55 4.42 29.61
CA VAL A 143 11.56 4.51 30.68
C VAL A 143 11.33 5.84 31.38
#